data_AF-A0AAD3CKH3-F1
#
_entry.id   AF-A0AAD3CKH3-F1
#
_cell.length_a   1.000
_cell.length_b   1.000
_cell.length_c   1.000
_cell.angle_alpha   90.00
_cell.angle_beta   90.00
_cell.angle_gamma   90.00
#
_symmetry.space_group_name_H-M   'P 1'
#
loop_
_entity.id
_entity.type
_entity.pdbx_description
1 polymer ?
#
loop_
_entity_poly.entity_id
_entity_poly.type
_entity_poly.pdbx_seq_one_letter_code
_entity_poly.pdbx_strand_id
1 'polypeptide(L)'
;MSQVNLCELLSVIADASSRACQVIQNVHQKRSCPSSTSFEVQYKEDGDPRSALTEADLNAQSVIMCCIRSVYGSELTIIGEEDEDHETEEEILTEEEQRALFEKYNVTSLSHAVERDLFGQRVMVDIQDVCLYIDPLDGTREFVEGRLNNVQCLIGITYKQQPIGGVIGLPFVQLTQQKVTNVVCSLNLDNVQILEIALFEKKGFVGLDSKAWLQYGTQTCQQDDDDDAIRLYTGDSNRVHKKHSLEYIQDIAKEKNDDTKLCIEGGCGNKILSCAAYTCSSMNKNGICIIPPGTCSWDSASPSSVVFTAMKKFGLKAKITDMFGGELVYDSSGKIVKNDLGIFASCGPKAVEYHKILVNKMRSDYVILESLLKKYWRRAGADSSDKMKELQSQPQSLQRNKRGYVISCQELQDLVAEHVDVGNSQILEWACPTANDGNIDLVWSPLDDETSKLLPLQVSLESLYS
;
A
#
# COMPACT_ATOMS: atom_id res chain seq x y z
N MET A 1 -3.64 -20.71 -18.07
CA MET A 1 -2.45 -19.88 -18.35
C MET A 1 -1.41 -20.18 -17.28
N SER A 2 -0.24 -20.74 -17.62
CA SER A 2 0.81 -20.96 -16.60
C SER A 2 1.72 -19.76 -16.38
N GLN A 3 1.65 -18.74 -17.24
CA GLN A 3 2.42 -17.51 -17.10
C GLN A 3 1.59 -16.30 -17.51
N VAL A 4 1.88 -15.16 -16.89
CA VAL A 4 1.30 -13.86 -17.18
C VAL A 4 2.39 -12.84 -17.51
N ASN A 5 2.15 -11.97 -18.48
CA ASN A 5 3.01 -10.81 -18.74
C ASN A 5 2.57 -9.64 -17.85
N LEU A 6 3.41 -9.22 -16.90
CA LEU A 6 3.07 -8.18 -15.94
C LEU A 6 2.87 -6.80 -16.59
N CYS A 7 3.52 -6.50 -17.71
CA CYS A 7 3.30 -5.25 -18.44
C CYS A 7 1.93 -5.25 -19.13
N GLU A 8 1.48 -6.42 -19.60
CA GLU A 8 0.13 -6.56 -20.15
C GLU A 8 -0.93 -6.46 -19.06
N LEU A 9 -0.68 -7.12 -17.92
CA LEU A 9 -1.52 -7.01 -16.74
C LEU A 9 -1.63 -5.55 -16.27
N LEU A 10 -0.50 -4.84 -16.18
CA LEU A 10 -0.47 -3.41 -15.82
C LEU A 10 -1.32 -2.57 -16.77
N SER A 11 -1.29 -2.86 -18.07
CA SER A 11 -2.10 -2.17 -19.08
C SER A 11 -3.60 -2.45 -18.91
N VAL A 12 -3.96 -3.71 -18.64
CA VAL A 12 -5.35 -4.11 -18.36
C VAL A 12 -5.90 -3.41 -17.12
N ILE A 13 -5.14 -3.41 -16.02
CA ILE A 13 -5.60 -2.77 -14.78
C ILE A 13 -5.60 -1.23 -14.89
N ALA A 14 -4.76 -0.63 -15.74
CA ALA A 14 -4.80 0.80 -16.02
C ALA A 14 -6.10 1.20 -16.73
N ASP A 15 -6.52 0.45 -17.75
CA ASP A 15 -7.82 0.65 -18.41
C ASP A 15 -8.99 0.39 -17.44
N ALA A 16 -8.92 -0.67 -16.64
CA ALA A 16 -9.92 -0.98 -15.62
C ALA A 16 -10.08 0.16 -14.61
N SER A 17 -8.97 0.67 -14.06
CA SER A 17 -8.95 1.80 -13.13
C SER A 17 -9.46 3.10 -13.77
N SER A 18 -9.15 3.34 -15.05
CA SER A 18 -9.70 4.47 -15.80
C SER A 18 -11.23 4.41 -15.92
N ARG A 19 -11.79 3.24 -16.21
CA ARG A 19 -13.24 3.05 -16.27
C ARG A 19 -13.88 3.18 -14.90
N ALA A 20 -13.25 2.64 -13.86
CA ALA A 20 -13.69 2.84 -12.48
C ALA A 20 -13.74 4.33 -12.11
N CYS A 21 -12.73 5.10 -12.48
CA CYS A 21 -12.74 6.56 -12.31
C CYS A 21 -13.92 7.22 -13.04
N GLN A 22 -14.27 6.77 -14.25
CA GLN A 22 -15.46 7.27 -14.96
C GLN A 22 -16.75 6.92 -14.22
N VAL A 23 -16.87 5.72 -13.65
CA VAL A 23 -18.01 5.34 -12.79
C VAL A 23 -18.12 6.31 -11.61
N ILE A 24 -17.03 6.52 -10.88
CA ILE A 24 -16.98 7.41 -9.71
C ILE A 24 -17.39 8.84 -10.09
N GLN A 25 -16.85 9.37 -11.19
CA GLN A 25 -17.22 10.67 -11.74
C GLN A 25 -18.71 10.73 -12.13
N ASN A 26 -19.24 9.69 -12.77
CA ASN A 26 -20.65 9.61 -13.18
C ASN A 26 -21.58 9.61 -11.97
N VAL A 27 -21.27 8.85 -10.91
CA VAL A 27 -22.02 8.85 -9.65
C VAL A 27 -22.00 10.23 -9.00
N HIS A 28 -20.82 10.86 -8.92
CA HIS A 28 -20.69 12.22 -8.40
C HIS A 28 -21.52 13.26 -9.19
N GLN A 29 -21.54 13.16 -10.52
CA GLN A 29 -22.34 14.03 -11.38
C GLN A 29 -23.84 13.83 -11.16
N LYS A 30 -24.30 12.57 -11.05
CA LYS A 30 -25.72 12.25 -10.74
C LYS A 30 -26.13 12.88 -9.41
N ARG A 31 -25.32 12.71 -8.37
CA ARG A 31 -25.54 13.31 -7.04
C ARG A 31 -25.62 14.82 -7.07
N SER A 32 -24.82 15.46 -7.93
CA SER A 32 -24.78 16.93 -8.05
C SER A 32 -26.00 17.51 -8.80
N CYS A 33 -26.86 16.67 -9.37
CA CYS A 33 -28.05 17.09 -10.10
C CYS A 33 -29.20 17.46 -9.14
N PRO A 34 -29.83 18.64 -9.25
CA PRO A 34 -30.90 19.09 -8.33
C PRO A 34 -32.14 18.19 -8.31
N SER A 35 -32.34 17.37 -9.35
CA SER A 35 -33.47 16.45 -9.49
C SER A 35 -33.17 15.03 -8.98
N SER A 36 -31.95 14.77 -8.50
CA SER A 36 -31.58 13.47 -7.93
C SER A 36 -32.34 13.23 -6.63
N THR A 37 -33.00 12.07 -6.52
CA THR A 37 -33.45 11.52 -5.24
C THR A 37 -32.26 11.26 -4.31
N SER A 38 -32.55 11.10 -3.01
CA SER A 38 -31.58 10.94 -1.91
C SER A 38 -30.38 10.07 -2.27
N PHE A 39 -29.17 10.62 -2.11
CA PHE A 39 -27.92 9.87 -2.18
C PHE A 39 -27.85 8.96 -0.96
N GLU A 40 -28.00 7.65 -1.17
CA GLU A 40 -27.97 6.66 -0.11
C GLU A 40 -26.50 6.35 0.23
N VAL A 41 -26.13 6.65 1.47
CA VAL A 41 -24.83 6.29 2.04
C VAL A 41 -25.11 5.21 3.08
N GLN A 42 -24.48 4.06 2.89
CA GLN A 42 -24.45 3.00 3.89
C GLN A 42 -23.17 3.13 4.69
N TYR A 43 -23.16 2.61 5.91
CA TYR A 43 -21.97 2.56 6.76
C TYR A 43 -21.76 1.11 7.17
N LYS A 44 -20.58 0.54 6.86
CA LYS A 44 -20.21 -0.84 7.24
C LYS A 44 -20.16 -0.99 8.77
N GLU A 45 -19.81 0.10 9.47
CA GLU A 45 -19.88 0.23 10.93
C GLU A 45 -20.90 1.30 11.32
N ASP A 46 -21.92 0.92 12.11
CA ASP A 46 -23.03 1.81 12.46
C ASP A 46 -22.55 3.12 13.09
N GLY A 47 -22.84 4.23 12.42
CA GLY A 47 -22.48 5.57 12.87
C GLY A 47 -21.00 5.95 12.74
N ASP A 48 -20.13 5.14 12.08
CA ASP A 48 -18.76 5.56 11.75
C ASP A 48 -18.67 6.07 10.30
N PRO A 49 -18.50 7.40 10.09
CA PRO A 49 -18.33 7.98 8.76
C PRO A 49 -17.14 7.43 7.97
N ARG A 50 -16.15 6.82 8.63
CA ARG A 50 -14.98 6.20 7.97
C ARG A 50 -15.30 4.87 7.30
N SER A 51 -16.42 4.26 7.65
CA SER A 51 -16.90 2.99 7.09
C SER A 51 -17.93 3.19 5.98
N ALA A 52 -18.01 4.41 5.42
CA ALA A 52 -18.97 4.76 4.39
C ALA A 52 -18.82 3.84 3.18
N LEU A 53 -19.95 3.40 2.64
CA LEU A 53 -20.09 2.61 1.43
C LEU A 53 -21.14 3.28 0.55
N THR A 54 -20.85 3.44 -0.73
CA THR A 54 -21.74 4.06 -1.70
C THR A 54 -21.91 3.19 -2.95
N GLU A 55 -22.86 3.57 -3.80
CA GLU A 55 -22.98 2.93 -5.11
C GLU A 55 -21.72 3.10 -5.97
N ALA A 56 -20.88 4.12 -5.72
CA ALA A 56 -19.66 4.33 -6.48
C ALA A 56 -18.65 3.19 -6.24
N ASP A 57 -18.50 2.75 -4.99
CA ASP A 57 -17.59 1.68 -4.57
C ASP A 57 -17.97 0.36 -5.26
N LEU A 58 -19.24 -0.07 -5.10
CA LEU A 58 -19.76 -1.33 -5.67
C LEU A 58 -19.74 -1.33 -7.20
N ASN A 59 -20.13 -0.21 -7.84
CA ASN A 59 -20.17 -0.11 -9.29
C ASN A 59 -18.76 -0.05 -9.89
N ALA A 60 -17.81 0.62 -9.22
CA ALA A 60 -16.42 0.65 -9.63
C ALA A 60 -15.77 -0.73 -9.54
N GLN A 61 -15.95 -1.45 -8.42
CA GLN A 61 -15.44 -2.83 -8.29
C GLN A 61 -16.02 -3.74 -9.37
N SER A 62 -17.34 -3.68 -9.62
CA SER A 62 -18.00 -4.47 -10.67
C SER A 62 -17.36 -4.26 -12.05
N VAL A 63 -17.04 -3.01 -12.41
CA VAL A 63 -16.39 -2.68 -13.68
C VAL A 63 -14.95 -3.17 -13.72
N ILE A 64 -14.19 -3.02 -12.63
CA ILE A 64 -12.81 -3.51 -12.54
C ILE A 64 -12.76 -5.02 -12.70
N MET A 65 -13.58 -5.74 -11.95
CA MET A 65 -13.67 -7.21 -11.99
C MET A 65 -14.06 -7.69 -13.38
N CYS A 66 -15.07 -7.08 -14.00
CA CYS A 66 -15.46 -7.35 -15.38
C CYS A 66 -14.29 -7.21 -16.36
N CYS A 67 -13.53 -6.11 -16.28
CA CYS A 67 -12.37 -5.88 -17.16
C CYS A 67 -11.28 -6.95 -16.97
N ILE A 68 -10.89 -7.25 -15.73
CA ILE A 68 -9.78 -8.16 -15.45
C ILE A 68 -10.17 -9.61 -15.76
N ARG A 69 -11.36 -10.04 -15.33
CA ARG A 69 -11.86 -11.41 -15.55
C ARG A 69 -12.11 -11.71 -17.03
N SER A 70 -12.46 -10.72 -17.84
CA SER A 70 -12.60 -10.89 -19.31
C SER A 70 -11.29 -11.30 -20.00
N VAL A 71 -10.14 -11.00 -19.39
CA VAL A 71 -8.81 -11.29 -19.95
C VAL A 71 -8.16 -12.49 -19.26
N TYR A 72 -8.22 -12.56 -17.93
CA TYR A 72 -7.47 -13.52 -17.12
C TYR A 72 -8.33 -14.65 -16.52
N GLY A 73 -9.65 -14.58 -16.67
CA GLY A 73 -10.57 -15.57 -16.09
C GLY A 73 -10.39 -15.70 -14.57
N SER A 74 -10.71 -16.88 -14.04
CA SER A 74 -10.59 -17.21 -12.61
C SER A 74 -9.18 -17.57 -12.15
N GLU A 75 -8.21 -17.66 -13.07
CA GLU A 75 -6.85 -18.12 -12.75
C GLU A 75 -6.02 -17.08 -11.98
N LEU A 76 -6.30 -15.79 -12.16
CA LEU A 76 -5.64 -14.71 -11.43
C LEU A 76 -6.31 -14.50 -10.07
N THR A 77 -5.54 -14.52 -8.99
CA THR A 77 -6.08 -14.21 -7.66
C THR A 77 -6.33 -12.71 -7.52
N ILE A 78 -7.53 -12.36 -7.07
CA ILE A 78 -7.97 -10.98 -6.86
C ILE A 78 -8.65 -10.90 -5.50
N ILE A 79 -8.35 -9.84 -4.75
CA ILE A 79 -8.96 -9.53 -3.46
C ILE A 79 -9.47 -8.09 -3.55
N GLY A 80 -10.79 -7.90 -3.66
CA GLY A 80 -11.43 -6.59 -3.58
C GLY A 80 -11.92 -6.26 -2.19
N GLU A 81 -11.94 -4.97 -1.85
CA GLU A 81 -12.50 -4.48 -0.58
C GLU A 81 -13.98 -4.88 -0.42
N GLU A 82 -14.77 -4.80 -1.49
CA GLU A 82 -16.22 -5.04 -1.40
C GLU A 82 -16.62 -6.52 -1.53
N ASP A 83 -15.64 -7.42 -1.54
CA ASP A 83 -15.87 -8.87 -1.60
C ASP A 83 -16.03 -9.51 -0.19
N GLU A 84 -15.93 -8.71 0.89
CA GLU A 84 -15.88 -9.20 2.29
C GLU A 84 -17.10 -10.02 2.76
N ASP A 85 -18.23 -9.98 2.04
CA ASP A 85 -19.49 -10.61 2.48
C ASP A 85 -20.04 -11.72 1.56
N HIS A 86 -19.36 -12.09 0.46
CA HIS A 86 -19.92 -13.01 -0.54
C HIS A 86 -18.94 -14.11 -0.98
N GLU A 87 -19.13 -15.33 -0.46
CA GLU A 87 -18.65 -16.59 -1.09
C GLU A 87 -19.47 -16.90 -2.35
N THR A 88 -19.55 -15.95 -3.29
CA THR A 88 -20.15 -16.21 -4.60
C THR A 88 -19.05 -16.64 -5.55
N GLU A 89 -19.22 -17.79 -6.21
CA GLU A 89 -18.41 -18.12 -7.38
C GLU A 89 -18.47 -16.95 -8.36
N GLU A 90 -17.34 -16.30 -8.60
CA GLU A 90 -17.28 -15.16 -9.51
C GLU A 90 -17.62 -15.61 -10.94
N GLU A 91 -18.77 -15.19 -11.44
CA GLU A 91 -19.22 -15.52 -12.79
C GLU A 91 -18.52 -14.63 -13.82
N ILE A 92 -17.89 -15.26 -14.82
CA ILE A 92 -17.29 -14.55 -15.94
C ILE A 92 -18.40 -14.13 -16.90
N LEU A 93 -18.70 -12.83 -16.95
CA LEU A 93 -19.74 -12.26 -17.80
C LEU A 93 -19.49 -12.52 -19.30
N THR A 94 -20.56 -12.82 -20.04
CA THR A 94 -20.56 -12.89 -21.51
C THR A 94 -20.33 -11.50 -22.14
N GLU A 95 -19.93 -11.44 -23.41
CA GLU A 95 -19.71 -10.14 -24.10
C GLU A 95 -20.96 -9.24 -24.11
N GLU A 96 -22.16 -9.83 -24.16
CA GLU A 96 -23.43 -9.09 -24.10
C GLU A 96 -23.66 -8.49 -22.71
N GLU A 97 -23.42 -9.27 -21.65
CA GLU A 97 -23.53 -8.81 -20.27
C GLU A 97 -22.47 -7.76 -19.93
N GLN A 98 -21.23 -7.93 -20.41
CA GLN A 98 -20.17 -6.91 -20.27
C GLN A 98 -20.60 -5.59 -20.92
N ARG A 99 -21.18 -5.66 -22.13
CA ARG A 99 -21.69 -4.48 -22.83
C ARG A 99 -22.83 -3.81 -22.07
N ALA A 100 -23.77 -4.61 -21.57
CA ALA A 100 -24.88 -4.11 -20.75
C ALA A 100 -24.40 -3.48 -19.44
N LEU A 101 -23.37 -4.06 -18.79
CA LEU A 101 -22.74 -3.51 -17.60
C LEU A 101 -22.11 -2.13 -17.87
N PHE A 102 -21.34 -2.02 -18.96
CA PHE A 102 -20.71 -0.75 -19.33
C PHE A 102 -21.73 0.32 -19.73
N GLU A 103 -22.80 -0.06 -20.43
CA GLU A 103 -23.91 0.83 -20.74
C GLU A 103 -24.64 1.29 -19.47
N LYS A 104 -24.95 0.36 -18.55
CA LYS A 104 -25.59 0.64 -17.25
C LYS A 104 -24.83 1.71 -16.45
N TYR A 105 -23.49 1.64 -16.44
CA TYR A 105 -22.64 2.57 -15.71
C TYR A 105 -22.12 3.74 -16.55
N ASN A 106 -22.57 3.86 -17.80
CA ASN A 106 -22.17 4.91 -18.74
C ASN A 106 -20.65 5.04 -18.87
N VAL A 107 -19.98 3.89 -18.99
CA VAL A 107 -18.56 3.79 -19.27
C VAL A 107 -18.35 3.25 -20.68
N THR A 108 -17.21 3.56 -21.28
CA THR A 108 -16.93 3.26 -22.69
C THR A 108 -17.02 1.77 -22.99
N SER A 109 -17.98 1.35 -23.81
CA SER A 109 -18.15 -0.07 -24.18
C SER A 109 -16.92 -0.61 -24.94
N LEU A 110 -16.52 -1.85 -24.65
CA LEU A 110 -15.43 -2.55 -25.34
C LEU A 110 -15.76 -2.71 -26.83
N SER A 111 -15.05 -1.96 -27.68
CA SER A 111 -14.89 -2.34 -29.10
C SER A 111 -13.43 -2.60 -29.47
N HIS A 112 -12.44 -2.04 -28.76
CA HIS A 112 -11.00 -2.25 -29.03
C HIS A 112 -10.08 -2.10 -27.80
N ALA A 113 -10.61 -2.07 -26.56
CA ALA A 113 -10.04 -1.20 -25.53
C ALA A 113 -9.15 -1.82 -24.43
N VAL A 114 -8.83 -3.12 -24.47
CA VAL A 114 -7.65 -3.57 -23.72
C VAL A 114 -6.46 -3.36 -24.63
N GLU A 115 -5.89 -2.15 -24.63
CA GLU A 115 -4.54 -1.97 -25.15
C GLU A 115 -3.63 -2.83 -24.28
N ARG A 116 -3.34 -4.04 -24.77
CA ARG A 116 -2.63 -5.04 -23.95
C ARG A 116 -1.20 -4.64 -23.71
N ASP A 117 -0.60 -3.74 -24.47
CA ASP A 117 0.77 -3.32 -24.25
C ASP A 117 0.93 -1.80 -24.40
N LEU A 118 0.75 -1.09 -23.28
CA LEU A 118 1.00 0.35 -23.21
C LEU A 118 2.49 0.70 -23.07
N PHE A 119 3.32 -0.26 -22.64
CA PHE A 119 4.65 0.04 -22.11
C PHE A 119 5.79 -0.54 -22.96
N GLY A 120 5.49 -1.40 -23.93
CA GLY A 120 6.44 -1.98 -24.88
C GLY A 120 7.48 -2.92 -24.25
N GLN A 121 7.20 -3.45 -23.06
CA GLN A 121 8.10 -4.29 -22.27
C GLN A 121 7.42 -5.61 -21.89
N ARG A 122 8.19 -6.64 -21.55
CA ARG A 122 7.65 -7.95 -21.17
C ARG A 122 8.34 -8.50 -19.94
N VAL A 123 7.54 -8.88 -18.95
CA VAL A 123 8.01 -9.57 -17.74
C VAL A 123 7.09 -10.76 -17.51
N MET A 124 7.58 -11.96 -17.76
CA MET A 124 6.80 -13.19 -17.62
C MET A 124 7.01 -13.78 -16.24
N VAL A 125 5.91 -14.02 -15.52
CA VAL A 125 5.92 -14.69 -14.21
C VAL A 125 4.84 -15.76 -14.16
N ASP A 126 4.93 -16.67 -13.18
CA ASP A 126 3.84 -17.61 -12.91
C ASP A 126 2.62 -16.83 -12.39
N ILE A 127 1.44 -17.11 -12.95
CA ILE A 127 0.21 -16.44 -12.55
C ILE A 127 -0.20 -16.78 -11.11
N GLN A 128 0.17 -17.96 -10.61
CA GLN A 128 -0.17 -18.40 -9.25
C GLN A 128 0.58 -17.63 -8.16
N ASP A 129 1.73 -17.05 -8.52
CA ASP A 129 2.52 -16.19 -7.64
C ASP A 129 2.03 -14.74 -7.64
N VAL A 130 1.06 -14.39 -8.49
CA VAL A 130 0.52 -13.03 -8.65
C VAL A 130 -0.83 -12.90 -7.96
N CYS A 131 -0.98 -11.83 -7.17
CA CYS A 131 -2.25 -11.44 -6.58
C CYS A 131 -2.54 -9.97 -6.84
N LEU A 132 -3.79 -9.65 -7.13
CA LEU A 132 -4.29 -8.28 -7.19
C LEU A 132 -5.02 -7.92 -5.91
N TYR A 133 -4.77 -6.71 -5.41
CA TYR A 133 -5.56 -6.11 -4.33
C TYR A 133 -6.26 -4.86 -4.85
N ILE A 134 -7.58 -4.79 -4.68
CA ILE A 134 -8.42 -3.74 -5.26
C ILE A 134 -9.11 -2.97 -4.14
N ASP A 135 -8.86 -1.67 -4.13
CA ASP A 135 -9.72 -0.69 -3.47
C ASP A 135 -10.41 0.10 -4.59
N PRO A 136 -11.72 -0.13 -4.83
CA PRO A 136 -12.41 0.52 -5.94
C PRO A 136 -12.54 2.04 -5.73
N LEU A 137 -12.53 2.51 -4.48
CA LEU A 137 -12.73 3.91 -4.11
C LEU A 137 -12.08 4.20 -2.73
N ASP A 138 -10.77 4.45 -2.73
CA ASP A 138 -10.07 4.92 -1.53
C ASP A 138 -10.53 6.35 -1.21
N GLY A 139 -10.94 6.57 0.03
CA GLY A 139 -11.48 7.85 0.50
C GLY A 139 -13.00 8.00 0.28
N THR A 140 -13.79 6.94 0.49
CA THR A 140 -15.27 6.99 0.40
C THR A 140 -15.88 8.09 1.26
N ARG A 141 -15.37 8.30 2.47
CA ARG A 141 -15.80 9.43 3.32
C ARG A 141 -15.51 10.78 2.64
N GLU A 142 -14.33 10.95 2.07
CA GLU A 142 -13.97 12.17 1.35
C GLU A 142 -14.84 12.38 0.10
N PHE A 143 -15.24 11.31 -0.58
CA PHE A 143 -16.21 11.35 -1.67
C PHE A 143 -17.59 11.82 -1.18
N VAL A 144 -18.09 11.27 -0.08
CA VAL A 144 -19.35 11.69 0.57
C VAL A 144 -19.28 13.17 0.98
N GLU A 145 -18.17 13.61 1.56
CA GLU A 145 -17.99 14.98 2.06
C GLU A 145 -17.59 16.00 0.98
N GLY A 146 -17.40 15.56 -0.28
CA GLY A 146 -17.05 16.44 -1.41
C GLY A 146 -15.58 16.88 -1.44
N ARG A 147 -14.70 16.24 -0.65
CA ARG A 147 -13.24 16.41 -0.69
C ARG A 147 -12.62 15.55 -1.80
N LEU A 148 -13.08 15.78 -3.02
CA LEU A 148 -12.86 14.89 -4.17
C LEU A 148 -11.40 14.65 -4.55
N ASN A 149 -10.49 15.61 -4.28
CA ASN A 149 -9.07 15.46 -4.59
C ASN A 149 -8.37 14.35 -3.78
N ASN A 150 -9.00 13.89 -2.70
CA ASN A 150 -8.46 12.80 -1.87
C ASN A 150 -8.94 11.42 -2.32
N VAL A 151 -9.85 11.35 -3.32
CA VAL A 151 -10.46 10.10 -3.78
C VAL A 151 -9.58 9.44 -4.83
N GLN A 152 -9.35 8.14 -4.70
CA GLN A 152 -8.53 7.35 -5.62
C GLN A 152 -9.16 6.00 -5.93
N CYS A 153 -8.67 5.33 -6.97
CA CYS A 153 -8.94 3.92 -7.23
C CYS A 153 -7.61 3.16 -7.21
N LEU A 154 -7.46 2.16 -6.36
CA LEU A 154 -6.20 1.45 -6.14
C LEU A 154 -6.29 0.02 -6.66
N ILE A 155 -5.35 -0.38 -7.50
CA ILE A 155 -5.19 -1.79 -7.92
C ILE A 155 -3.71 -2.15 -7.79
N GLY A 156 -3.36 -2.87 -6.73
CA GLY A 156 -1.97 -3.28 -6.43
C GLY A 156 -1.65 -4.65 -7.01
N ILE A 157 -0.44 -4.79 -7.57
CA ILE A 157 0.12 -6.07 -8.03
C ILE A 157 1.14 -6.55 -7.00
N THR A 158 0.90 -7.73 -6.44
CA THR A 158 1.92 -8.45 -5.66
C THR A 158 2.43 -9.64 -6.44
N TYR A 159 3.72 -9.94 -6.25
CA TYR A 159 4.37 -11.13 -6.78
C TYR A 159 5.18 -11.76 -5.66
N LYS A 160 4.92 -13.04 -5.36
CA LYS A 160 5.50 -13.75 -4.20
C LYS A 160 5.36 -12.93 -2.91
N GLN A 161 4.14 -12.47 -2.65
CA GLN A 161 3.76 -11.73 -1.43
C GLN A 161 4.39 -10.34 -1.28
N GLN A 162 5.09 -9.84 -2.30
CA GLN A 162 5.74 -8.52 -2.30
C GLN A 162 5.04 -7.56 -3.27
N PRO A 163 4.83 -6.28 -2.90
CA PRO A 163 4.24 -5.30 -3.80
C PRO A 163 5.26 -4.90 -4.87
N ILE A 164 4.99 -5.25 -6.13
CA ILE A 164 5.92 -5.02 -7.25
C ILE A 164 5.40 -3.96 -8.23
N GLY A 165 4.12 -3.63 -8.19
CA GLY A 165 3.51 -2.70 -9.13
C GLY A 165 2.06 -2.42 -8.79
N GLY A 166 1.38 -1.73 -9.69
CA GLY A 166 -0.02 -1.36 -9.52
C GLY A 166 -0.36 -0.05 -10.21
N VAL A 167 -1.65 0.29 -10.14
CA VAL A 167 -2.18 1.56 -10.63
C VAL A 167 -2.90 2.34 -9.55
N ILE A 168 -2.85 3.67 -9.66
CA ILE A 168 -3.64 4.62 -8.87
C ILE A 168 -4.41 5.50 -9.84
N GLY A 169 -5.72 5.28 -9.93
CA GLY A 169 -6.65 6.10 -10.69
C GLY A 169 -6.99 7.38 -9.94
N LEU A 170 -6.96 8.50 -10.63
CA LEU A 170 -7.21 9.83 -10.07
C LEU A 170 -8.47 10.44 -10.69
N PRO A 171 -9.68 10.13 -10.16
CA PRO A 171 -10.94 10.54 -10.78
C PRO A 171 -11.14 12.06 -10.80
N PHE A 172 -10.57 12.81 -9.87
CA PHE A 172 -10.83 14.25 -9.77
C PHE A 172 -9.56 15.12 -9.82
N VAL A 173 -8.39 14.51 -9.97
CA VAL A 173 -7.11 15.24 -10.08
C VAL A 173 -6.68 15.32 -11.54
N GLN A 174 -6.37 16.53 -11.99
CA GLN A 174 -5.93 16.82 -13.35
C GLN A 174 -4.44 17.16 -13.35
N LEU A 175 -3.62 16.22 -13.84
CA LEU A 175 -2.16 16.37 -13.89
C LEU A 175 -1.65 16.96 -15.20
N THR A 176 -2.54 17.08 -16.18
CA THR A 176 -2.24 17.66 -17.48
C THR A 176 -3.25 18.75 -17.82
N GLN A 177 -2.98 19.52 -18.87
CA GLN A 177 -3.93 20.51 -19.38
C GLN A 177 -5.16 19.86 -20.03
N GLN A 178 -5.05 18.59 -20.43
CA GLN A 178 -6.15 17.85 -21.02
C GLN A 178 -7.10 17.39 -19.91
N LYS A 179 -8.41 17.57 -20.10
CA LYS A 179 -9.43 17.10 -19.16
C LYS A 179 -9.66 15.60 -19.36
N VAL A 180 -8.72 14.80 -18.87
CA VAL A 180 -8.67 13.35 -19.04
C VAL A 180 -8.57 12.67 -17.68
N THR A 181 -8.91 11.39 -17.63
CA THR A 181 -8.63 10.58 -16.44
C THR A 181 -7.14 10.26 -16.42
N ASN A 182 -6.49 10.58 -15.29
CA ASN A 182 -5.08 10.28 -15.07
C ASN A 182 -4.97 9.00 -14.25
N VAL A 183 -4.14 8.05 -14.71
CA VAL A 183 -3.86 6.81 -13.99
C VAL A 183 -2.34 6.69 -13.82
N VAL A 184 -1.87 6.77 -12.58
CA VAL A 184 -0.46 6.52 -12.26
C VAL A 184 -0.22 5.03 -12.36
N CYS A 185 0.73 4.61 -13.19
CA CYS A 185 1.09 3.21 -13.40
C CYS A 185 2.51 2.97 -12.90
N SER A 186 2.70 1.93 -12.07
CA SER A 186 4.02 1.52 -11.62
C SER A 186 4.27 0.02 -11.74
N LEU A 187 5.50 -0.34 -12.07
CA LEU A 187 6.00 -1.71 -12.02
C LEU A 187 7.51 -1.70 -11.82
N ASN A 188 8.00 -2.50 -10.90
CA ASN A 188 9.41 -2.64 -10.57
C ASN A 188 9.71 -4.11 -10.25
N LEU A 189 10.12 -4.86 -11.27
CA LEU A 189 10.57 -6.24 -11.14
C LEU A 189 11.69 -6.50 -12.15
N ASP A 190 12.73 -7.20 -11.70
CA ASP A 190 13.94 -7.48 -12.48
C ASP A 190 14.57 -6.21 -13.09
N ASN A 191 14.65 -6.15 -14.42
CA ASN A 191 15.20 -5.03 -15.18
C ASN A 191 14.11 -4.07 -15.69
N VAL A 192 12.85 -4.27 -15.31
CA VAL A 192 11.73 -3.42 -15.73
C VAL A 192 11.39 -2.45 -14.63
N GLN A 193 11.41 -1.16 -14.98
CA GLN A 193 11.02 -0.07 -14.12
C GLN A 193 10.09 0.88 -14.90
N ILE A 194 8.80 0.83 -14.57
CA ILE A 194 7.75 1.65 -15.17
C ILE A 194 7.24 2.59 -14.10
N LEU A 195 7.23 3.90 -14.39
CA LEU A 195 6.50 4.91 -13.63
C LEU A 195 6.01 5.95 -14.61
N GLU A 196 4.78 5.79 -15.04
CA GLU A 196 4.17 6.60 -16.10
C GLU A 196 2.77 7.01 -15.70
N ILE A 197 2.29 8.16 -16.18
CA ILE A 197 0.88 8.53 -16.06
C ILE A 197 0.22 8.20 -17.39
N ALA A 198 -0.68 7.23 -17.37
CA ALA A 198 -1.54 6.90 -18.48
C ALA A 198 -2.75 7.86 -18.52
N LEU A 199 -3.03 8.37 -19.71
CA LEU A 199 -4.06 9.35 -19.97
C LEU A 199 -5.21 8.67 -20.72
N PHE A 200 -6.43 8.83 -20.22
CA PHE A 200 -7.63 8.22 -20.81
C PHE A 200 -8.74 9.25 -21.03
N GLU A 201 -9.25 9.27 -22.26
CA GLU A 201 -10.48 9.96 -22.61
C GLU A 201 -11.67 9.00 -22.61
N LYS A 202 -12.88 9.56 -22.75
CA LYS A 202 -14.11 8.77 -22.97
C LYS A 202 -14.03 7.81 -24.15
N LYS A 203 -13.11 7.99 -25.10
CA LYS A 203 -12.96 7.10 -26.27
C LYS A 203 -11.83 6.09 -26.13
N GLY A 204 -11.04 6.13 -25.06
CA GLY A 204 -9.92 5.21 -24.82
C GLY A 204 -8.65 5.91 -24.38
N PHE A 205 -7.56 5.15 -24.38
CA PHE A 205 -6.21 5.63 -24.10
C PHE A 205 -5.77 6.70 -25.11
N VAL A 206 -5.08 7.73 -24.62
CA VAL A 206 -4.59 8.83 -25.47
C VAL A 206 -3.08 9.04 -25.38
N GLY A 207 -2.40 8.48 -24.36
CA GLY A 207 -0.94 8.55 -24.27
C GLY A 207 -0.39 8.40 -22.86
N LEU A 208 0.94 8.45 -22.76
CA LEU A 208 1.71 8.48 -21.51
C LEU A 208 2.34 9.86 -21.29
N ASP A 209 2.39 10.32 -20.05
CA ASP A 209 3.11 11.53 -19.66
C ASP A 209 3.99 11.29 -18.41
N SER A 210 5.29 11.11 -18.64
CA SER A 210 6.27 10.92 -17.57
C SER A 210 6.55 12.19 -16.76
N LYS A 211 6.28 13.39 -17.32
CA LYS A 211 6.57 14.69 -16.68
C LYS A 211 5.44 15.13 -15.76
N ALA A 212 4.21 14.68 -16.02
CA ALA A 212 3.04 14.94 -15.19
C ALA A 212 3.24 14.49 -13.72
N TRP A 213 4.12 13.51 -13.47
CA TRP A 213 4.48 13.08 -12.12
C TRP A 213 5.11 14.20 -11.30
N LEU A 214 6.07 14.93 -11.89
CA LEU A 214 6.72 16.05 -11.22
C LEU A 214 5.74 17.21 -11.00
N GLN A 215 4.79 17.39 -11.94
CA GLN A 215 3.73 18.39 -11.80
C GLN A 215 2.78 18.06 -10.64
N TYR A 216 2.44 16.79 -10.45
CA TYR A 216 1.64 16.37 -9.29
C TYR A 216 2.32 16.72 -7.96
N GLY A 217 3.64 16.51 -7.88
CA GLY A 217 4.45 16.94 -6.74
C GLY A 217 4.36 18.44 -6.48
N THR A 218 4.37 19.27 -7.53
CA THR A 218 4.20 20.73 -7.37
C THR A 218 2.77 21.12 -6.97
N GLN A 219 1.74 20.42 -7.45
CA GLN A 219 0.33 20.72 -7.12
C GLN A 219 -0.05 20.35 -5.68
N THR A 220 0.53 19.26 -5.16
CA THR A 220 0.37 18.85 -3.75
C THR A 220 1.08 19.81 -2.78
N CYS A 221 2.02 20.62 -3.28
CA CYS A 221 2.60 21.75 -2.56
C CYS A 221 1.68 22.99 -2.66
N GLN A 222 0.64 23.12 -1.83
CA GLN A 222 -0.05 24.42 -1.75
C GLN A 222 0.84 25.49 -1.07
N GLN A 223 1.18 26.52 -1.84
CA GLN A 223 1.53 27.93 -1.50
C GLN A 223 2.76 28.33 -0.64
N ASP A 224 3.63 27.44 -0.19
CA ASP A 224 4.92 27.84 0.41
C ASP A 224 6.07 27.14 -0.34
N ASP A 225 6.48 27.73 -1.47
CA ASP A 225 7.42 27.16 -2.45
C ASP A 225 8.87 27.04 -1.97
N ASP A 226 9.23 27.61 -0.81
CA ASP A 226 10.62 27.76 -0.36
C ASP A 226 10.96 27.09 0.99
N ASP A 227 10.07 26.25 1.57
CA ASP A 227 10.44 25.49 2.77
C ASP A 227 11.08 24.12 2.46
N ASP A 228 12.21 23.86 3.12
CA ASP A 228 12.84 22.53 3.21
C ASP A 228 12.21 21.71 4.38
N ALA A 229 10.99 22.07 4.81
CA ALA A 229 10.35 21.46 5.97
C ALA A 229 9.91 20.02 5.66
N ILE A 230 10.11 19.13 6.63
CA ILE A 230 9.66 17.74 6.53
C ILE A 230 8.13 17.71 6.60
N ARG A 231 7.48 17.20 5.54
CA ARG A 231 6.02 17.10 5.48
C ARG A 231 5.54 15.83 6.15
N LEU A 232 4.58 15.98 7.06
CA LEU A 232 4.00 14.88 7.83
C LEU A 232 2.56 14.64 7.37
N TYR A 233 2.34 13.57 6.60
CA TYR A 233 1.02 13.22 6.06
C TYR A 233 0.30 12.24 6.98
N THR A 234 -0.90 12.58 7.44
CA THR A 234 -1.73 11.70 8.28
C THR A 234 -3.21 12.01 8.08
N GLY A 235 -4.09 11.06 8.43
CA GLY A 235 -5.52 11.31 8.54
C GLY A 235 -5.91 12.00 9.84
N ASP A 236 -7.21 12.21 10.03
CA ASP A 236 -7.81 12.78 11.25
C ASP A 236 -7.98 11.78 12.42
N SER A 237 -7.34 10.60 12.33
CA SER A 237 -7.37 9.59 13.38
C SER A 237 -7.01 10.17 14.74
N ASN A 238 -7.70 9.73 15.78
CA ASN A 238 -7.41 10.06 17.18
C ASN A 238 -6.66 8.92 17.91
N ARG A 239 -6.19 7.90 17.18
CA ARG A 239 -5.47 6.76 17.76
C ARG A 239 -4.15 7.22 18.37
N VAL A 240 -3.79 6.63 19.51
CA VAL A 240 -2.55 6.94 20.25
C VAL A 240 -1.29 6.82 19.39
N HIS A 241 -1.28 5.86 18.47
CA HIS A 241 -0.24 5.63 17.47
C HIS A 241 0.13 6.89 16.68
N LYS A 242 -0.86 7.63 16.16
CA LYS A 242 -0.63 8.89 15.43
C LYS A 242 -0.02 9.93 16.35
N LYS A 243 -0.65 10.13 17.52
CA LYS A 243 -0.26 11.17 18.47
C LYS A 243 1.21 11.02 18.86
N HIS A 244 1.60 9.83 19.31
CA HIS A 244 2.96 9.58 19.76
C HIS A 244 3.95 9.60 18.59
N SER A 245 3.56 9.14 17.39
CA SER A 245 4.41 9.27 16.21
C SER A 245 4.73 10.74 15.87
N LEU A 246 3.72 11.61 15.93
CA LEU A 246 3.91 13.05 15.69
C LEU A 246 4.81 13.67 16.76
N GLU A 247 4.59 13.36 18.04
CA GLU A 247 5.43 13.82 19.15
C GLU A 247 6.89 13.40 18.95
N TYR A 248 7.14 12.12 18.63
CA TYR A 248 8.49 11.63 18.36
C TYR A 248 9.15 12.27 17.16
N ILE A 249 8.42 12.48 16.06
CA ILE A 249 8.97 13.15 14.89
C ILE A 249 9.33 14.61 15.20
N GLN A 250 8.48 15.31 15.96
CA GLN A 250 8.74 16.69 16.38
C GLN A 250 9.97 16.79 17.29
N ASP A 251 10.13 15.84 18.21
CA ASP A 251 11.34 15.76 19.06
C ASP A 251 12.60 15.52 18.23
N ILE A 252 12.57 14.55 17.30
CA ILE A 252 13.70 14.26 16.39
C ILE A 252 14.04 15.50 15.55
N ALA A 253 13.02 16.18 15.01
CA ALA A 253 13.21 17.38 14.21
C ALA A 253 13.84 18.52 14.99
N LYS A 254 13.37 18.74 16.22
CA LYS A 254 13.95 19.72 17.13
C LYS A 254 15.41 19.41 17.47
N GLU A 255 15.74 18.15 17.73
CA GLU A 255 17.13 17.72 17.99
C GLU A 255 18.05 17.94 16.78
N LYS A 256 17.52 17.76 15.57
CA LYS A 256 18.26 17.92 14.30
C LYS A 256 18.19 19.32 13.70
N ASN A 257 17.47 20.25 14.34
CA ASN A 257 17.22 21.60 13.83
C ASN A 257 16.58 21.59 12.43
N ASP A 258 15.60 20.71 12.23
CA ASP A 258 14.75 20.63 11.04
C ASP A 258 13.35 21.16 11.37
N ASP A 259 12.69 21.76 10.38
CA ASP A 259 11.29 22.17 10.48
C ASP A 259 10.36 21.03 10.04
N THR A 260 9.16 20.97 10.63
CA THR A 260 8.11 20.01 10.24
C THR A 260 6.79 20.71 9.97
N LYS A 261 6.04 20.23 8.97
CA LYS A 261 4.71 20.74 8.65
C LYS A 261 3.71 19.61 8.50
N LEU A 262 2.63 19.69 9.27
CA LEU A 262 1.57 18.68 9.31
C LEU A 262 0.56 18.88 8.17
N CYS A 263 0.30 17.82 7.43
CA CYS A 263 -0.67 17.73 6.35
C CYS A 263 -1.76 16.71 6.74
N ILE A 264 -2.99 17.18 6.95
CA ILE A 264 -4.14 16.33 7.26
C ILE A 264 -4.91 16.03 5.97
N GLU A 265 -4.85 14.78 5.53
CA GLU A 265 -5.43 14.32 4.26
C GLU A 265 -6.25 13.03 4.46
N GLY A 266 -7.33 12.90 3.68
CA GLY A 266 -8.09 11.66 3.56
C GLY A 266 -7.51 10.70 2.53
N GLY A 267 -8.03 9.48 2.46
CA GLY A 267 -7.56 8.41 1.56
C GLY A 267 -6.18 7.84 1.93
N CYS A 268 -6.05 6.54 2.13
CA CYS A 268 -4.76 5.90 2.41
C CYS A 268 -3.76 6.12 1.27
N GLY A 269 -4.20 5.82 0.05
CA GLY A 269 -3.41 6.01 -1.15
C GLY A 269 -3.05 7.47 -1.37
N ASN A 270 -3.98 8.41 -1.12
CA ASN A 270 -3.71 9.83 -1.34
C ASN A 270 -2.60 10.35 -0.43
N LYS A 271 -2.59 9.97 0.85
CA LYS A 271 -1.51 10.34 1.79
C LYS A 271 -0.14 9.83 1.33
N ILE A 272 -0.07 8.57 0.88
CA ILE A 272 1.18 7.94 0.43
C ILE A 272 1.64 8.58 -0.90
N LEU A 273 0.71 8.80 -1.82
CA LEU A 273 0.98 9.40 -3.12
C LEU A 273 1.46 10.85 -2.97
N SER A 274 0.79 11.67 -2.15
CA SER A 274 1.22 13.04 -1.82
C SER A 274 2.63 13.07 -1.22
N CYS A 275 2.94 12.14 -0.31
CA CYS A 275 4.28 12.02 0.29
C CYS A 275 5.36 11.75 -0.76
N ALA A 276 5.10 10.82 -1.69
CA ALA A 276 6.03 10.50 -2.78
C ALA A 276 6.22 11.69 -3.72
N ALA A 277 5.11 12.29 -4.15
CA ALA A 277 5.08 13.37 -5.12
C ALA A 277 5.80 14.63 -4.59
N TYR A 278 5.52 15.03 -3.34
CA TYR A 278 6.20 16.14 -2.67
C TYR A 278 7.72 15.94 -2.69
N THR A 279 8.17 14.75 -2.27
CA THR A 279 9.60 14.41 -2.20
C THR A 279 10.26 14.40 -3.59
N CYS A 280 9.56 13.93 -4.62
CA CYS A 280 10.07 13.95 -6.00
C CYS A 280 10.18 15.36 -6.60
N SER A 281 9.51 16.37 -6.03
CA SER A 281 9.52 17.72 -6.61
C SER A 281 10.85 18.48 -6.41
N SER A 282 11.70 18.06 -5.46
CA SER A 282 13.05 18.60 -5.26
C SER A 282 13.91 17.65 -4.41
N MET A 283 15.22 17.59 -4.67
CA MET A 283 16.17 16.71 -3.96
C MET A 283 16.25 16.96 -2.44
N ASN A 284 15.89 18.16 -1.97
CA ASN A 284 15.93 18.52 -0.56
C ASN A 284 14.63 18.19 0.19
N LYS A 285 13.55 17.89 -0.52
CA LYS A 285 12.25 17.65 0.08
C LYS A 285 12.17 16.27 0.72
N ASN A 286 11.50 16.20 1.86
CA ASN A 286 11.36 14.99 2.67
C ASN A 286 9.92 14.86 3.16
N GLY A 287 9.34 13.67 3.00
CA GLY A 287 7.98 13.37 3.43
C GLY A 287 7.93 12.14 4.34
N ILE A 288 7.08 12.19 5.37
CA ILE A 288 6.77 11.05 6.23
C ILE A 288 5.25 10.91 6.27
N CYS A 289 4.74 9.76 5.84
CA CYS A 289 3.35 9.37 5.97
C CYS A 289 3.17 8.48 7.20
N ILE A 290 2.18 8.81 8.02
CA ILE A 290 1.81 8.13 9.26
C ILE A 290 0.38 7.61 9.10
N ILE A 291 0.24 6.30 9.06
CA ILE A 291 -1.05 5.62 8.93
C ILE A 291 -1.22 4.72 10.15
N PRO A 292 -1.98 5.14 11.17
CA PRO A 292 -2.29 4.29 12.31
C PRO A 292 -2.99 2.99 11.88
N PRO A 293 -3.03 1.96 12.75
CA PRO A 293 -3.77 0.74 12.47
C PRO A 293 -5.20 1.01 12.01
N GLY A 294 -5.72 0.19 11.10
CA GLY A 294 -7.10 0.28 10.60
C GLY A 294 -7.26 0.24 9.09
N THR A 295 -6.16 0.13 8.33
CA THR A 295 -6.19 -0.09 6.87
C THR A 295 -5.91 -1.57 6.54
N CYS A 296 -6.13 -1.94 5.29
CA CYS A 296 -5.97 -3.29 4.74
C CYS A 296 -4.93 -3.32 3.60
N SER A 297 -4.71 -4.50 3.03
CA SER A 297 -3.75 -4.71 1.95
C SER A 297 -4.10 -3.91 0.69
N TRP A 298 -5.38 -3.78 0.34
CA TRP A 298 -5.83 -2.98 -0.82
C TRP A 298 -5.49 -1.49 -0.71
N ASP A 299 -5.54 -0.93 0.50
CA ASP A 299 -5.13 0.45 0.78
C ASP A 299 -3.64 0.73 0.50
N SER A 300 -2.78 -0.30 0.52
CA SER A 300 -1.32 -0.14 0.63
C SER A 300 -0.52 -0.78 -0.49
N ALA A 301 -1.05 -1.81 -1.16
CA ALA A 301 -0.32 -2.57 -2.18
C ALA A 301 0.14 -1.68 -3.35
N SER A 302 -0.81 -0.95 -3.97
CA SER A 302 -0.50 -0.04 -5.08
C SER A 302 0.30 1.19 -4.64
N PRO A 303 -0.08 1.90 -3.56
CA PRO A 303 0.70 3.07 -3.12
C PRO A 303 2.14 2.75 -2.72
N SER A 304 2.39 1.59 -2.10
CA SER A 304 3.75 1.19 -1.72
C SER A 304 4.65 0.98 -2.93
N SER A 305 4.16 0.30 -3.97
CA SER A 305 4.94 0.05 -5.19
C SER A 305 5.21 1.35 -5.97
N VAL A 306 4.23 2.26 -6.03
CA VAL A 306 4.39 3.59 -6.64
C VAL A 306 5.50 4.38 -5.95
N VAL A 307 5.52 4.43 -4.61
CA VAL A 307 6.58 5.10 -3.84
C VAL A 307 7.95 4.52 -4.18
N PHE A 308 8.12 3.19 -4.04
CA PHE A 308 9.43 2.58 -4.25
C PHE A 308 9.93 2.79 -5.68
N THR A 309 9.03 2.68 -6.65
CA THR A 309 9.37 2.85 -8.06
C THR A 309 9.73 4.28 -8.39
N ALA A 310 8.98 5.26 -7.85
CA ALA A 310 9.27 6.68 -8.01
C ALA A 310 10.61 7.06 -7.38
N MET A 311 10.84 6.67 -6.13
CA MET A 311 12.07 7.00 -5.41
C MET A 311 13.28 6.41 -6.12
N LYS A 312 13.21 5.14 -6.55
CA LYS A 312 14.26 4.50 -7.35
C LYS A 312 14.49 5.23 -8.68
N LYS A 313 13.42 5.64 -9.41
CA LYS A 313 13.52 6.31 -10.72
C LYS A 313 14.22 7.66 -10.62
N PHE A 314 14.03 8.37 -9.51
CA PHE A 314 14.62 9.70 -9.28
C PHE A 314 15.89 9.65 -8.40
N GLY A 315 16.43 8.47 -8.08
CA GLY A 315 17.64 8.33 -7.27
C GLY A 315 17.47 8.78 -5.81
N LEU A 316 16.24 8.76 -5.30
CA LEU A 316 15.87 9.12 -3.94
C LEU A 316 15.74 7.88 -3.05
N LYS A 317 15.81 8.09 -1.73
CA LYS A 317 15.64 7.02 -0.74
C LYS A 317 14.19 6.95 -0.28
N ALA A 318 13.69 5.74 -0.07
CA ALA A 318 12.45 5.53 0.67
C ALA A 318 12.52 4.29 1.56
N LYS A 319 11.64 4.28 2.56
CA LYS A 319 11.40 3.14 3.44
C LYS A 319 9.92 3.07 3.77
N ILE A 320 9.31 1.91 3.53
CA ILE A 320 7.94 1.61 3.94
C ILE A 320 7.99 0.36 4.81
N THR A 321 7.33 0.42 5.96
CA THR A 321 7.22 -0.67 6.93
C THR A 321 5.91 -0.53 7.69
N ASP A 322 5.58 -1.54 8.50
CA ASP A 322 4.71 -1.31 9.64
C ASP A 322 5.33 -0.28 10.62
N MET A 323 4.58 0.18 11.63
CA MET A 323 5.11 1.19 12.56
C MET A 323 6.25 0.67 13.48
N PHE A 324 6.53 -0.63 13.43
CA PHE A 324 7.56 -1.34 14.19
C PHE A 324 8.67 -1.87 13.27
N GLY A 325 8.76 -1.42 12.03
CA GLY A 325 9.85 -1.72 11.11
C GLY A 325 9.78 -3.09 10.41
N GLY A 326 8.69 -3.83 10.56
CA GLY A 326 8.40 -5.03 9.78
C GLY A 326 8.01 -4.69 8.34
N GLU A 327 8.34 -5.56 7.39
CA GLU A 327 7.91 -5.38 6.01
C GLU A 327 6.40 -5.56 5.87
N LEU A 328 5.78 -4.84 4.93
CA LEU A 328 4.38 -5.10 4.59
C LEU A 328 4.34 -6.39 3.77
N VAL A 329 3.72 -7.43 4.32
CA VAL A 329 3.57 -8.74 3.68
C VAL A 329 2.13 -8.89 3.21
N TYR A 330 1.96 -9.43 2.01
CA TYR A 330 0.66 -9.65 1.38
C TYR A 330 0.42 -11.16 1.26
N ASP A 331 -0.82 -11.62 1.32
CA ASP A 331 -1.14 -13.05 1.24
C ASP A 331 -1.52 -13.47 -0.19
N SER A 332 -0.67 -14.28 -0.82
CA SER A 332 -0.90 -14.82 -2.17
C SER A 332 -2.03 -15.86 -2.23
N SER A 333 -2.53 -16.36 -1.09
CA SER A 333 -3.61 -17.32 -0.99
C SER A 333 -5.01 -16.69 -1.02
N GLY A 334 -5.14 -15.41 -1.34
CA GLY A 334 -6.45 -14.75 -1.42
C GLY A 334 -6.97 -14.20 -0.09
N LYS A 335 -6.16 -14.15 0.98
CA LYS A 335 -6.64 -13.64 2.27
C LYS A 335 -6.43 -12.14 2.39
N ILE A 336 -7.40 -11.51 3.06
CA ILE A 336 -7.34 -10.11 3.45
C ILE A 336 -6.29 -9.95 4.53
N VAL A 337 -5.29 -9.10 4.27
CA VAL A 337 -4.26 -8.76 5.25
C VAL A 337 -4.57 -7.39 5.84
N LYS A 338 -4.79 -7.35 7.16
CA LYS A 338 -5.01 -6.10 7.89
C LYS A 338 -3.68 -5.51 8.34
N ASN A 339 -3.51 -4.21 8.15
CA ASN A 339 -2.37 -3.45 8.68
C ASN A 339 -2.61 -3.08 10.15
N ASP A 340 -2.79 -4.11 10.99
CA ASP A 340 -3.09 -3.95 12.42
C ASP A 340 -1.92 -3.30 13.21
N LEU A 341 -0.73 -3.25 12.63
CA LEU A 341 0.45 -2.57 13.17
C LEU A 341 0.67 -1.15 12.61
N GLY A 342 -0.25 -0.66 11.76
CA GLY A 342 -0.13 0.61 11.06
C GLY A 342 0.99 0.61 10.01
N ILE A 343 1.22 1.74 9.34
CA ILE A 343 2.21 1.91 8.29
C ILE A 343 2.98 3.22 8.50
N PHE A 344 4.30 3.17 8.30
CA PHE A 344 5.10 4.34 7.98
C PHE A 344 5.60 4.26 6.54
N ALA A 345 5.44 5.35 5.79
CA ALA A 345 6.10 5.53 4.49
C ALA A 345 6.92 6.81 4.51
N SER A 346 8.25 6.67 4.42
CA SER A 346 9.20 7.76 4.49
C SER A 346 9.93 7.93 3.17
N CYS A 347 9.88 9.12 2.59
CA CYS A 347 10.46 9.47 1.31
C CYS A 347 11.47 10.61 1.49
N GLY A 348 12.69 10.42 0.97
CA GLY A 348 13.80 11.37 1.11
C GLY A 348 14.83 10.94 2.15
N PRO A 349 16.07 11.45 2.05
CA PRO A 349 17.19 11.01 2.87
C PRO A 349 17.00 11.27 4.37
N LYS A 350 16.48 12.44 4.76
CA LYS A 350 16.21 12.76 6.18
C LYS A 350 15.04 11.93 6.69
N ALA A 351 13.97 11.80 5.90
CA ALA A 351 12.80 11.01 6.28
C ALA A 351 13.16 9.54 6.57
N VAL A 352 14.03 8.92 5.75
CA VAL A 352 14.50 7.54 5.98
C VAL A 352 15.39 7.42 7.21
N GLU A 353 16.14 8.46 7.57
CA GLU A 353 16.86 8.50 8.85
C GLU A 353 15.88 8.53 10.03
N TYR A 354 14.88 9.41 9.97
CA TYR A 354 13.86 9.57 11.00
C TYR A 354 13.07 8.29 11.20
N HIS A 355 12.75 7.61 10.10
CA HIS A 355 12.05 6.33 10.10
C HIS A 355 12.70 5.31 11.04
N LYS A 356 14.03 5.17 11.00
CA LYS A 356 14.76 4.21 11.86
C LYS A 356 14.65 4.58 13.35
N ILE A 357 14.74 5.86 13.66
CA ILE A 357 14.63 6.37 15.03
C ILE A 357 13.20 6.17 15.53
N LEU A 358 12.22 6.52 14.70
CA LEU A 358 10.80 6.42 14.98
C LEU A 358 10.40 4.97 15.26
N VAL A 359 10.77 4.02 14.41
CA VAL A 359 10.55 2.58 14.63
C VAL A 359 11.07 2.15 16.01
N ASN A 360 12.29 2.54 16.39
CA ASN A 360 12.84 2.19 17.71
C ASN A 360 12.07 2.82 18.88
N LYS A 361 11.57 4.05 18.70
CA LYS A 361 10.70 4.71 19.69
C LYS A 361 9.37 3.97 19.82
N MET A 362 8.72 3.63 18.70
CA MET A 362 7.47 2.86 18.68
C MET A 362 7.60 1.50 19.39
N ARG A 363 8.70 0.78 19.14
CA ARG A 363 9.03 -0.50 19.79
C ARG A 363 9.25 -0.39 21.30
N SER A 364 9.55 0.80 21.80
CA SER A 364 9.78 1.06 23.22
C SER A 364 8.60 1.80 23.89
N ASP A 365 7.54 2.11 23.12
CA ASP A 365 6.41 2.88 23.60
C ASP A 365 5.36 1.96 24.22
N TYR A 366 5.35 1.94 25.55
CA TYR A 366 4.44 1.12 26.33
C TYR A 366 2.96 1.42 26.06
N VAL A 367 2.57 2.68 25.85
CA VAL A 367 1.16 3.06 25.65
C VAL A 367 0.66 2.52 24.31
N ILE A 368 1.51 2.56 23.30
CA ILE A 368 1.23 2.02 21.97
C ILE A 368 1.13 0.49 22.03
N LEU A 369 2.14 -0.17 22.61
CA LEU A 369 2.14 -1.64 22.74
C LEU A 369 0.92 -2.14 23.52
N GLU A 370 0.57 -1.48 24.62
CA GLU A 370 -0.64 -1.78 25.38
C GLU A 370 -1.91 -1.61 24.53
N SER A 371 -2.00 -0.54 23.74
CA SER A 371 -3.15 -0.31 22.85
C SER A 371 -3.32 -1.41 21.81
N LEU A 372 -2.23 -2.00 21.30
CA LEU A 372 -2.28 -3.11 20.34
C LEU A 372 -2.67 -4.42 21.01
N LEU A 373 -2.02 -4.75 22.14
CA LEU A 373 -2.20 -6.00 22.85
C LEU A 373 -3.58 -6.13 23.52
N LYS A 374 -4.22 -5.00 23.86
CA LYS A 374 -5.59 -4.96 24.41
C LYS A 374 -6.60 -5.72 23.55
N LYS A 375 -6.48 -5.67 22.21
CA LYS A 375 -7.37 -6.40 21.29
C LYS A 375 -7.21 -7.93 21.43
N TYR A 376 -5.98 -8.39 21.68
CA TYR A 376 -5.65 -9.80 21.80
C TYR A 376 -5.97 -10.36 23.19
N TRP A 377 -5.69 -9.62 24.27
CA TRP A 377 -6.00 -10.06 25.64
C TRP A 377 -7.49 -10.22 25.91
N ARG A 378 -8.33 -9.33 25.35
CA ARG A 378 -9.79 -9.47 25.43
C ARG A 378 -10.30 -10.75 24.79
N ARG A 379 -9.71 -11.18 23.66
CA ARG A 379 -10.06 -12.43 22.97
C ARG A 379 -9.62 -13.67 23.76
N ALA A 380 -8.52 -13.57 24.50
CA ALA A 380 -7.99 -14.65 25.33
C ALA A 380 -8.62 -14.76 26.74
N GLY A 381 -9.62 -13.93 27.08
CA GLY A 381 -10.26 -13.93 28.40
C GLY A 381 -9.34 -13.54 29.56
N ALA A 382 -8.17 -12.94 29.28
CA ALA A 382 -7.17 -12.60 30.29
C ALA A 382 -7.35 -11.16 30.80
N ASP A 383 -7.20 -10.95 32.11
CA ASP A 383 -7.15 -9.61 32.69
C ASP A 383 -5.83 -8.92 32.30
N SER A 384 -5.95 -7.88 31.45
CA SER A 384 -4.81 -7.14 30.89
C SER A 384 -3.86 -6.54 31.93
N SER A 385 -4.31 -6.39 33.19
CA SER A 385 -3.54 -5.72 34.24
C SER A 385 -2.47 -6.62 34.89
N ASP A 386 -2.69 -7.93 34.98
CA ASP A 386 -1.78 -8.84 35.68
C ASP A 386 -0.68 -9.41 34.77
N LYS A 387 -0.99 -9.73 33.49
CA LYS A 387 0.04 -10.10 32.49
C LYS A 387 1.02 -8.96 32.19
N MET A 388 0.58 -7.73 32.41
CA MET A 388 1.40 -6.55 32.21
C MET A 388 2.45 -6.36 33.31
N LYS A 389 2.11 -6.69 34.56
CA LYS A 389 3.10 -6.74 35.65
C LYS A 389 4.15 -7.82 35.39
N GLU A 390 3.79 -8.89 34.70
CA GLU A 390 4.72 -9.96 34.30
C GLU A 390 5.73 -9.46 33.25
N LEU A 391 5.26 -8.80 32.18
CA LEU A 391 6.12 -8.14 31.19
C LEU A 391 7.02 -7.03 31.81
N GLN A 392 6.49 -6.26 32.76
CA GLN A 392 7.24 -5.21 33.47
C GLN A 392 8.24 -5.75 34.51
N SER A 393 8.03 -6.98 35.01
CA SER A 393 8.86 -7.59 36.06
C SER A 393 9.95 -8.51 35.53
N GLN A 394 9.98 -8.77 34.21
CA GLN A 394 11.11 -9.46 33.59
C GLN A 394 12.40 -8.64 33.78
N PRO A 395 13.50 -9.26 34.25
CA PRO A 395 14.68 -8.52 34.64
C PRO A 395 15.36 -7.85 33.45
N GLN A 396 15.73 -6.58 33.62
CA GLN A 396 16.50 -5.76 32.66
C GLN A 396 17.88 -6.36 32.26
N SER A 397 18.26 -7.53 32.78
CA SER A 397 19.56 -8.17 32.58
C SER A 397 19.68 -9.09 31.36
N LEU A 398 18.66 -9.19 30.51
CA LEU A 398 18.80 -9.74 29.13
C LEU A 398 19.38 -8.70 28.13
N GLN A 399 19.94 -7.61 28.64
CA GLN A 399 20.56 -6.55 27.85
C GLN A 399 21.93 -6.92 27.28
N ARG A 400 22.02 -6.75 25.95
CA ARG A 400 23.20 -6.58 25.07
C ARG A 400 23.88 -7.84 24.53
N ASN A 401 23.41 -8.26 23.35
CA ASN A 401 24.32 -8.65 22.27
C ASN A 401 24.49 -7.47 21.28
N LYS A 402 25.52 -7.53 20.41
CA LYS A 402 25.97 -6.45 19.50
C LYS A 402 24.93 -5.95 18.47
N ARG A 403 23.67 -6.39 18.56
CA ARG A 403 22.57 -5.98 17.67
C ARG A 403 21.39 -5.30 18.36
N GLY A 404 21.42 -5.09 19.69
CA GLY A 404 20.43 -4.28 20.41
C GLY A 404 19.00 -4.80 20.24
N TYR A 405 18.59 -5.76 21.07
CA TYR A 405 17.24 -6.31 20.96
C TYR A 405 16.16 -5.33 21.44
N VAL A 406 15.35 -5.01 20.45
CA VAL A 406 13.93 -4.68 20.41
C VAL A 406 13.17 -6.02 20.46
N ILE A 407 11.99 -6.11 21.08
CA ILE A 407 11.08 -7.24 20.86
C ILE A 407 10.85 -7.35 19.34
N SER A 408 11.40 -8.38 18.70
CA SER A 408 11.28 -8.58 17.26
C SER A 408 9.80 -8.69 16.87
N CYS A 409 9.44 -8.32 15.64
CA CYS A 409 8.07 -8.54 15.16
C CYS A 409 7.67 -10.01 15.33
N GLN A 410 8.63 -10.94 15.17
CA GLN A 410 8.45 -12.36 15.47
C GLN A 410 8.15 -12.62 16.95
N GLU A 411 8.89 -12.06 17.90
CA GLU A 411 8.61 -12.25 19.34
C GLU A 411 7.28 -11.60 19.76
N LEU A 412 6.89 -10.48 19.16
CA LEU A 412 5.56 -9.86 19.35
C LEU A 412 4.45 -10.75 18.74
N GLN A 413 4.69 -11.33 17.57
CA GLN A 413 3.80 -12.29 16.91
C GLN A 413 3.71 -13.61 17.69
N ASP A 414 4.81 -14.10 18.24
CA ASP A 414 4.90 -15.31 19.05
C ASP A 414 4.21 -15.09 20.41
N LEU A 415 4.42 -13.94 21.06
CA LEU A 415 3.69 -13.56 22.29
C LEU A 415 2.18 -13.45 22.05
N VAL A 416 1.78 -12.99 20.87
CA VAL A 416 0.38 -12.97 20.44
C VAL A 416 -0.11 -14.39 20.14
N ALA A 417 0.69 -15.25 19.50
CA ALA A 417 0.32 -16.61 19.13
C ALA A 417 0.24 -17.57 20.35
N GLU A 418 1.17 -17.44 21.30
CA GLU A 418 1.27 -18.28 22.51
C GLU A 418 0.09 -18.06 23.49
N HIS A 419 -0.60 -16.92 23.36
CA HIS A 419 -1.69 -16.52 24.27
C HIS A 419 -3.08 -16.52 23.65
N VAL A 420 -3.20 -16.89 22.37
CA VAL A 420 -4.49 -17.13 21.73
C VAL A 420 -4.63 -18.64 21.57
N ASP A 421 -5.53 -19.24 22.35
CA ASP A 421 -5.95 -20.63 22.15
C ASP A 421 -6.81 -20.70 20.88
N VAL A 422 -6.16 -20.62 19.71
CA VAL A 422 -6.79 -20.97 18.43
C VAL A 422 -6.35 -22.38 18.10
N GLY A 423 -7.30 -23.30 18.11
CA GLY A 423 -7.15 -24.65 17.54
C GLY A 423 -6.98 -24.63 16.02
N ASN A 424 -5.98 -23.91 15.51
CA ASN A 424 -5.50 -23.95 14.13
C ASN A 424 -4.00 -23.66 14.11
N SER A 425 -3.20 -24.71 14.32
CA SER A 425 -1.74 -24.76 14.23
C SER A 425 -1.17 -24.50 12.82
N GLN A 426 -1.95 -23.91 11.89
CA GLN A 426 -1.52 -23.65 10.50
C GLN A 426 -1.15 -22.19 10.20
N ILE A 427 -1.28 -21.27 11.16
CA ILE A 427 -0.91 -19.85 10.95
C ILE A 427 0.60 -19.62 11.15
N LEU A 428 1.32 -20.54 11.79
CA LEU A 428 2.76 -20.39 12.10
C LEU A 428 3.71 -21.08 11.10
N GLU A 429 3.22 -21.94 10.21
CA GLU A 429 4.11 -22.67 9.29
C GLU A 429 4.51 -21.88 8.02
N TRP A 430 3.86 -20.76 7.71
CA TRP A 430 3.98 -20.13 6.38
C TRP A 430 4.83 -18.85 6.35
N ALA A 431 5.37 -18.42 7.49
CA ALA A 431 6.29 -17.27 7.58
C ALA A 431 7.78 -17.67 7.51
N CYS A 432 8.10 -18.93 7.26
CA CYS A 432 9.48 -19.42 7.25
C CYS A 432 9.71 -20.37 6.07
N PRO A 433 10.52 -20.01 5.05
CA PRO A 433 11.24 -21.03 4.31
C PRO A 433 12.13 -21.72 5.34
N THR A 434 11.77 -22.96 5.65
CA THR A 434 12.49 -23.80 6.59
C THR A 434 13.97 -23.79 6.24
N ALA A 435 14.78 -23.37 7.22
CA ALA A 435 16.19 -23.68 7.24
C ALA A 435 16.31 -25.20 7.38
N ASN A 436 16.42 -25.92 6.26
CA ASN A 436 16.98 -27.26 6.22
C ASN A 436 17.73 -27.45 4.90
N ASP A 437 18.96 -27.92 5.07
CA ASP A 437 19.98 -28.22 4.07
C ASP A 437 20.64 -26.99 3.42
N GLY A 438 21.79 -26.63 4.00
CA GLY A 438 22.60 -25.49 3.62
C GLY A 438 22.99 -25.49 2.14
N ASN A 439 22.34 -24.61 1.39
CA ASN A 439 22.92 -23.67 0.44
C ASN A 439 21.75 -22.91 -0.21
N ILE A 440 21.53 -21.66 0.19
CA ILE A 440 20.74 -20.71 -0.59
C ILE A 440 21.65 -19.53 -0.90
N ASP A 441 22.02 -19.43 -2.17
CA ASP A 441 22.70 -18.28 -2.75
C ASP A 441 21.77 -17.06 -2.65
N LEU A 442 21.96 -16.25 -1.62
CA LEU A 442 21.45 -14.87 -1.59
C LEU A 442 22.35 -14.02 -2.50
N VAL A 443 22.03 -13.99 -3.80
CA VAL A 443 22.59 -12.97 -4.68
C VAL A 443 21.72 -11.72 -4.58
N TRP A 444 22.16 -10.76 -3.77
CA TRP A 444 22.06 -9.35 -4.12
C TRP A 444 23.28 -8.61 -3.58
N SER A 445 24.13 -8.19 -4.52
CA SER A 445 25.34 -7.40 -4.29
C SER A 445 24.99 -5.96 -3.89
N PRO A 446 25.65 -5.37 -2.88
CA PRO A 446 25.65 -3.93 -2.70
C PRO A 446 26.56 -3.29 -3.76
N LEU A 447 26.09 -2.20 -4.36
CA LEU A 447 26.98 -1.19 -4.94
C LEU A 447 27.72 -0.53 -3.78
N ASP A 448 29.01 -0.82 -3.68
CA ASP A 448 30.10 0.18 -3.64
C ASP A 448 31.44 -0.57 -3.84
N ASP A 449 32.11 -0.28 -4.96
CA ASP A 449 33.45 -0.78 -5.31
C ASP A 449 34.51 -0.11 -4.41
N GLU A 450 35.43 -0.88 -3.84
CA GLU A 450 36.87 -0.80 -4.16
C GLU A 450 37.69 -1.74 -3.26
N THR A 451 38.47 -2.61 -3.92
CA THR A 451 39.61 -3.40 -3.40
C THR A 451 39.32 -4.56 -2.43
N SER A 452 39.35 -5.79 -2.94
CA SER A 452 40.39 -6.77 -2.58
C SER A 452 40.22 -8.11 -3.30
N LYS A 453 41.36 -8.64 -3.73
CA LYS A 453 41.51 -9.86 -4.53
C LYS A 453 41.07 -11.10 -3.76
N LEU A 454 40.30 -11.95 -4.44
CA LEU A 454 40.00 -13.33 -4.06
C LEU A 454 41.29 -14.15 -3.85
N LEU A 455 41.39 -14.80 -2.69
CA LEU A 455 42.09 -16.08 -2.51
C LEU A 455 41.27 -16.95 -1.55
N PRO A 456 40.88 -18.19 -1.91
CA PRO A 456 40.10 -19.06 -1.05
C PRO A 456 41.03 -19.77 -0.05
N LEU A 457 40.80 -19.56 1.25
CA LEU A 457 41.39 -20.35 2.31
C LEU A 457 40.37 -21.41 2.75
N GLN A 458 40.57 -22.65 2.31
CA GLN A 458 39.89 -23.82 2.86
C GLN A 458 40.31 -24.00 4.32
N VAL A 459 39.35 -24.03 5.23
CA VAL A 459 39.54 -24.56 6.58
C VAL A 459 38.46 -25.62 6.82
N SER A 460 38.91 -26.86 7.00
CA SER A 460 38.07 -28.03 7.27
C SER A 460 37.63 -28.09 8.74
N LEU A 461 36.41 -28.59 8.95
CA LEU A 461 35.74 -28.82 10.23
C LEU A 461 36.32 -30.02 11.01
N GLU A 462 37.60 -29.98 11.37
CA GLU A 462 38.21 -30.96 12.29
C GLU A 462 39.05 -30.27 13.36
N SER A 463 38.42 -29.61 14.34
CA SER A 463 39.08 -29.32 15.63
C SER A 463 38.10 -28.90 16.76
N LEU A 464 36.95 -29.56 16.86
CA LEU A 464 36.03 -29.40 18.01
C LEU A 464 35.79 -30.76 18.68
N TYR A 465 36.88 -31.42 19.09
CA TYR A 465 36.89 -32.39 20.19
C TYR A 465 38.33 -32.51 20.75
N SER A 466 38.67 -31.60 21.67
CA SER A 466 39.60 -31.81 22.79
C SER A 466 39.57 -30.61 23.73
#